data_AF-A0A643CCA6-F1
#
_entry.id   AF-A0A643CCA6-F1
#
_cell.length_a   1.000
_cell.length_b   1.000
_cell.length_c   1.000
_cell.angle_alpha   90.00
_cell.angle_beta   90.00
_cell.angle_gamma   90.00
#
_symmetry.space_group_name_H-M   'P 1'
#
loop_
_entity.id
_entity.type
_entity.pdbx_description
1 polymer ?
#
loop_
_entity_poly.entity_id
_entity_poly.type
_entity_poly.pdbx_seq_one_letter_code
_entity_poly.pdbx_strand_id
1 'polypeptide(L)'
;AGIDGESIGNCPFSQRLFMILWLKGVVFNVTTVDLKRKPADLHNLAPGTHPPFLTFNGDVKTDVNKIEEFLEETLTPEKYPRLAAKHRESNTAGIDIFSKFSAYIKNTKQQSNA
;
A
#
# COMPACT_ATOMS: atom_id res chain seq x y z
N ALA A 1 0.53 5.11 -10.85
CA ALA A 1 0.26 4.40 -12.10
C ALA A 1 1.56 3.81 -12.61
N GLY A 2 1.48 2.91 -13.59
CA GLY A 2 2.62 2.39 -14.34
C GLY A 2 3.23 3.46 -15.24
N ILE A 3 4.14 3.03 -16.12
CA ILE A 3 4.86 3.94 -17.03
C ILE A 3 3.92 4.64 -18.02
N ASP A 4 2.82 3.97 -18.40
CA ASP A 4 1.76 4.49 -19.26
C ASP A 4 0.88 5.56 -18.60
N GLY A 5 0.94 5.70 -17.27
CA GLY A 5 0.10 6.62 -16.51
C GLY A 5 -1.27 6.07 -16.14
N GLU A 6 -1.61 4.83 -16.55
CA GLU A 6 -2.93 4.24 -16.35
C GLU A 6 -2.87 2.89 -15.62
N SER A 7 -1.92 2.03 -15.97
CA SER A 7 -1.83 0.69 -15.39
C SER A 7 -1.40 0.71 -13.93
N ILE A 8 -1.51 -0.45 -13.26
CA ILE A 8 -0.97 -0.62 -11.91
C ILE A 8 0.56 -0.56 -12.00
N GLY A 9 1.16 0.38 -11.25
CA GLY A 9 2.61 0.53 -11.18
C GLY A 9 3.26 -0.34 -10.11
N ASN A 10 4.59 -0.38 -10.11
CA ASN A 10 5.37 -1.08 -9.09
C ASN A 10 5.38 -0.30 -7.77
N CYS A 11 4.44 -0.62 -6.87
CA CYS A 11 4.41 -0.08 -5.51
C CYS A 11 3.96 -1.18 -4.53
N PRO A 12 4.87 -1.74 -3.70
CA PRO A 12 4.53 -2.81 -2.77
C PRO A 12 3.50 -2.37 -1.73
N PHE A 13 3.49 -1.09 -1.36
CA PHE A 13 2.52 -0.54 -0.42
C PHE A 13 1.10 -0.45 -1.00
N SER A 14 0.97 -0.01 -2.27
CA SER A 14 -0.32 -0.01 -2.96
C SER A 14 -0.85 -1.44 -3.13
N GLN A 15 0.04 -2.38 -3.46
CA GLN A 15 -0.30 -3.78 -3.59
C GLN A 15 -0.78 -4.38 -2.25
N ARG A 16 -0.11 -4.05 -1.13
CA ARG A 16 -0.53 -4.48 0.23
C ARG A 16 -1.97 -4.06 0.53
N LEU A 17 -2.32 -2.79 0.32
CA LEU A 17 -3.68 -2.30 0.57
C LEU A 17 -4.72 -2.92 -0.36
N PHE A 18 -4.37 -3.11 -1.64
CA PHE A 18 -5.23 -3.82 -2.60
C PHE A 18 -5.54 -5.25 -2.11
N MET A 19 -4.51 -5.99 -1.66
CA MET A 19 -4.69 -7.35 -1.14
C MET A 19 -5.57 -7.38 0.10
N ILE A 20 -5.43 -6.42 1.03
CA ILE A 20 -6.26 -6.33 2.24
C ILE A 20 -7.74 -6.12 1.87
N LEU A 21 -8.03 -5.13 1.01
CA LEU A 21 -9.40 -4.85 0.58
C LEU A 21 -10.02 -6.05 -0.15
N TRP A 22 -9.24 -6.71 -0.99
CA TRP A 22 -9.65 -7.94 -1.68
C TRP A 22 -9.97 -9.08 -0.70
N LEU A 23 -9.07 -9.36 0.25
CA LEU A 23 -9.24 -10.41 1.25
C LEU A 23 -10.38 -10.12 2.23
N LYS A 24 -10.66 -8.85 2.51
CA LYS A 24 -11.84 -8.43 3.26
C LYS A 24 -13.13 -8.71 2.51
N GLY A 25 -13.11 -8.82 1.18
CA GLY A 25 -14.31 -9.05 0.37
C GLY A 25 -15.28 -7.85 0.36
N VAL A 26 -14.77 -6.66 0.68
CA VAL A 26 -15.55 -5.42 0.56
C VAL A 26 -15.60 -4.98 -0.90
N VAL A 27 -16.64 -4.26 -1.30
CA VAL A 27 -16.68 -3.59 -2.61
C VAL A 27 -15.82 -2.33 -2.53
N PHE A 28 -14.85 -2.20 -3.43
CA PHE A 28 -13.96 -1.05 -3.49
C PHE A 28 -13.59 -0.71 -4.94
N ASN A 29 -13.15 0.53 -5.16
CA ASN A 29 -12.61 0.99 -6.43
C ASN A 29 -11.10 1.23 -6.29
N VAL A 30 -10.39 1.04 -7.40
CA VAL A 30 -8.96 1.34 -7.50
C VAL A 30 -8.76 2.41 -8.55
N THR A 31 -8.22 3.54 -8.12
CA THR A 31 -7.84 4.64 -9.00
C THR A 31 -6.33 4.72 -9.06
N THR A 32 -5.76 4.52 -10.25
CA THR A 32 -4.34 4.73 -10.48
C THR A 32 -4.06 6.22 -10.65
N VAL A 33 -2.94 6.68 -10.08
CA VAL A 33 -2.54 8.10 -10.12
C VAL A 33 -1.26 8.25 -10.95
N ASP A 34 -1.31 9.04 -12.02
CA ASP A 34 -0.12 9.52 -12.71
C ASP A 34 0.50 10.68 -11.92
N LEU A 35 1.68 10.45 -11.32
CA LEU A 35 2.38 11.46 -10.53
C LEU A 35 3.03 12.57 -11.39
N LYS A 36 3.22 12.31 -12.70
CA LYS A 36 3.74 13.30 -13.65
C LYS A 36 2.61 14.21 -14.16
N ARG A 37 1.40 13.67 -14.26
CA ARG A 37 0.19 14.37 -14.73
C ARG A 37 -0.89 14.27 -13.65
N LYS A 38 -0.69 14.99 -12.53
CA LYS A 38 -1.62 14.96 -11.39
C LYS A 38 -2.98 15.52 -11.82
N PRO A 39 -4.08 14.73 -11.74
CA PRO A 39 -5.41 15.25 -11.99
C PRO A 39 -5.78 16.34 -10.98
N ALA A 40 -6.53 17.37 -11.41
CA ALA A 40 -6.95 18.45 -10.52
C ALA A 40 -7.80 17.94 -9.34
N ASP A 41 -8.66 16.95 -9.59
CA ASP A 41 -9.52 16.34 -8.57
C ASP A 41 -8.72 15.67 -7.45
N LEU A 42 -7.57 15.07 -7.80
CA LEU A 42 -6.68 14.46 -6.82
C LEU A 42 -6.04 15.51 -5.90
N HIS A 43 -5.68 16.67 -6.45
CA HIS A 43 -5.13 17.78 -5.66
C HIS A 43 -6.13 18.27 -4.62
N ASN A 44 -7.42 18.30 -4.97
CA ASN A 44 -8.49 18.70 -4.05
C ASN A 44 -8.79 17.63 -3.00
N LEU A 45 -8.70 16.36 -3.39
CA LEU A 45 -8.97 15.23 -2.50
C LEU A 45 -7.87 15.08 -1.45
N ALA A 46 -6.60 15.05 -1.86
CA ALA A 46 -5.47 14.76 -0.98
C ALA A 46 -4.26 15.66 -1.33
N PRO A 47 -4.31 16.96 -1.01
CA PRO A 47 -3.26 17.91 -1.38
C PRO A 47 -1.91 17.49 -0.78
N GLY A 48 -0.89 17.40 -1.63
CA GLY A 48 0.47 17.01 -1.22
C GLY A 48 0.64 15.54 -0.80
N THR A 49 -0.40 14.71 -0.84
CA THR A 49 -0.31 13.32 -0.42
C THR A 49 0.24 12.45 -1.55
N HIS A 50 1.27 11.66 -1.23
CA HIS A 50 1.78 10.65 -2.15
C HIS A 50 0.95 9.35 -2.03
N PRO A 51 0.62 8.68 -3.14
CA PRO A 51 -0.02 7.38 -3.09
C PRO A 51 0.89 6.32 -2.44
N PRO A 52 0.30 5.29 -1.80
CA PRO A 52 -1.14 5.07 -1.68
C PRO A 52 -1.79 5.87 -0.55
N PHE A 53 -3.05 6.24 -0.75
CA PHE A 53 -3.97 6.78 0.26
C PHE A 53 -5.34 6.14 0.02
N LEU A 54 -6.21 6.18 1.03
CA LEU A 54 -7.56 5.61 0.99
C LEU A 54 -8.59 6.70 1.25
N THR A 55 -9.65 6.74 0.47
CA THR A 55 -10.87 7.48 0.83
C THR A 55 -11.90 6.55 1.42
N PHE A 56 -12.47 6.91 2.55
CA PHE A 56 -13.55 6.17 3.17
C PHE A 56 -14.62 7.15 3.66
N ASN A 57 -15.84 7.05 3.12
CA ASN A 57 -16.94 7.98 3.41
C ASN A 57 -16.56 9.47 3.24
N GLY A 58 -15.70 9.79 2.27
CA GLY A 58 -15.23 11.15 2.01
C GLY A 58 -13.97 11.55 2.78
N ASP A 59 -13.59 10.82 3.83
CA ASP A 59 -12.38 11.09 4.60
C ASP A 59 -11.14 10.46 3.95
N VAL A 60 -10.09 11.26 3.78
CA VAL A 60 -8.79 10.77 3.29
C VAL A 60 -7.96 10.24 4.44
N LYS A 61 -7.42 9.03 4.24
CA LYS A 61 -6.48 8.37 5.12
C LYS A 61 -5.16 8.18 4.40
N THR A 62 -4.10 8.56 5.10
CA THR A 62 -2.71 8.47 4.65
C THR A 62 -1.93 7.59 5.63
N ASP A 63 -0.71 7.22 5.25
CA ASP A 63 0.11 6.21 5.95
C ASP A 63 -0.45 4.79 5.80
N VAL A 64 0.34 3.92 5.19
CA VAL A 64 -0.07 2.55 4.82
C VAL A 64 -0.40 1.70 6.05
N ASN A 65 0.37 1.85 7.13
CA ASN A 65 0.15 1.04 8.34
C ASN A 65 -1.13 1.51 9.06
N LYS A 66 -1.34 2.83 9.14
CA LYS A 66 -2.58 3.38 9.72
C LYS A 66 -3.81 3.03 8.90
N ILE A 67 -3.70 2.97 7.58
CA ILE A 67 -4.81 2.52 6.71
C ILE A 67 -5.11 1.05 6.98
N GLU A 68 -4.11 0.19 7.11
CA GLU A 68 -4.30 -1.22 7.45
C GLU A 68 -5.00 -1.40 8.81
N GLU A 69 -4.53 -0.72 9.85
CA GLU A 69 -5.14 -0.73 11.17
C GLU A 69 -6.61 -0.28 11.10
N PHE A 70 -6.87 0.85 10.41
CA PHE A 70 -8.22 1.35 10.19
C PHE A 70 -9.12 0.34 9.47
N LEU A 71 -8.62 -0.33 8.44
CA LEU A 71 -9.40 -1.32 7.68
C LEU A 71 -9.70 -2.57 8.50
N GLU A 72 -8.75 -3.03 9.32
CA GLU A 72 -8.96 -4.18 10.20
C GLU A 72 -9.99 -3.89 11.31
N GLU A 73 -9.98 -2.68 11.86
CA GLU A 73 -10.94 -2.23 12.88
C GLU A 73 -12.34 -1.93 12.32
N THR A 74 -12.40 -1.29 11.15
CA THR A 74 -13.67 -0.83 10.55
C THR A 74 -14.44 -1.96 9.86
N LEU A 75 -13.72 -2.86 9.20
CA LEU A 75 -14.31 -3.99 8.47
C LEU A 75 -14.35 -5.20 9.41
N THR A 76 -15.35 -5.19 10.31
CA THR A 76 -15.47 -6.08 11.46
C THR A 76 -15.90 -7.52 11.11
N PRO A 77 -15.60 -8.50 11.99
CA PRO A 77 -15.91 -9.94 11.81
C PRO A 77 -17.36 -10.30 11.51
N GLU A 78 -18.32 -9.46 11.92
CA GLU A 78 -19.75 -9.72 11.65
C GLU A 78 -20.06 -9.76 10.16
N LYS A 79 -19.29 -9.01 9.35
CA LYS A 79 -19.51 -8.89 7.90
C LYS A 79 -18.26 -9.23 7.08
N TYR A 80 -17.06 -9.08 7.62
CA TYR A 80 -15.80 -9.22 6.89
C TYR A 80 -14.79 -10.02 7.72
N PRO A 81 -13.94 -10.88 7.11
CA PRO A 81 -13.01 -11.71 7.87
C PRO A 81 -11.96 -10.88 8.63
N ARG A 82 -11.52 -11.39 9.78
CA ARG A 82 -10.35 -10.88 10.49
C ARG A 82 -9.08 -11.31 9.75
N LEU A 83 -8.18 -10.38 9.44
CA LEU A 83 -6.95 -10.65 8.69
C LEU A 83 -5.68 -10.61 9.55
N ALA A 84 -5.77 -10.05 10.77
CA ALA A 84 -4.63 -10.01 11.68
C ALA A 84 -4.06 -11.42 11.97
N ALA A 85 -2.73 -11.55 11.88
CA ALA A 85 -2.05 -12.80 12.16
C ALA A 85 -2.27 -13.26 13.61
N LYS A 86 -2.45 -14.56 13.80
CA LYS A 86 -2.59 -15.17 15.14
C LYS A 86 -1.26 -15.24 15.89
N HIS A 87 -0.17 -15.48 15.17
CA HIS A 87 1.17 -15.61 15.73
C HIS A 87 1.96 -14.33 15.51
N ARG A 88 2.55 -13.79 16.58
CA ARG A 88 3.29 -12.53 16.50
C ARG A 88 4.52 -12.65 15.61
N GLU A 89 5.18 -13.81 15.56
CA GLU A 89 6.36 -14.00 14.71
C GLU A 89 6.04 -13.84 13.22
N SER A 90 4.81 -14.14 12.79
CA SER A 90 4.38 -13.98 11.40
C SER A 90 4.47 -12.54 10.91
N ASN A 91 4.34 -11.55 11.81
CA ASN A 91 4.42 -10.13 11.45
C ASN A 91 5.86 -9.63 11.29
N THR A 92 6.85 -10.34 11.84
CA THR A 92 8.26 -9.91 11.84
C THR A 92 9.15 -10.80 10.98
N ALA A 93 8.70 -12.00 10.63
CA ALA A 93 9.42 -12.91 9.75
C ALA A 93 9.71 -12.23 8.40
N GLY A 94 10.99 -12.06 8.07
CA GLY A 94 11.44 -11.50 6.79
C GLY A 94 11.33 -9.97 6.64
N ILE A 95 11.05 -9.23 7.71
CA ILE A 95 10.88 -7.76 7.68
C ILE A 95 12.10 -7.00 7.14
N ASP A 96 13.30 -7.58 7.24
CA ASP A 96 14.57 -7.02 6.80
C ASP A 96 15.01 -7.48 5.41
N ILE A 97 14.29 -8.41 4.76
CA ILE A 97 14.66 -8.94 3.45
C ILE A 97 14.65 -7.84 2.39
N PHE A 98 13.61 -6.99 2.38
CA PHE A 98 13.48 -5.93 1.38
C PHE A 98 14.58 -4.86 1.50
N SER A 99 14.99 -4.51 2.72
CA SER A 99 16.07 -3.53 2.94
C SER A 99 17.42 -4.10 2.52
N LYS A 100 17.70 -5.37 2.85
CA LYS A 100 18.90 -6.10 2.39
C LYS A 100 18.95 -6.21 0.86
N PHE A 101 17.86 -6.62 0.23
CA PHE A 101 17.76 -6.68 -1.23
C PHE A 101 17.98 -5.30 -1.87
N SER A 102 17.37 -4.25 -1.29
CA SER A 102 17.51 -2.88 -1.76
C SER A 102 18.96 -2.40 -1.68
N ALA A 103 19.68 -2.74 -0.61
CA ALA A 103 21.10 -2.42 -0.48
C ALA A 103 21.94 -3.17 -1.52
N TYR A 104 21.68 -4.47 -1.71
CA TYR A 104 22.38 -5.32 -2.68
C TYR A 104 22.25 -4.78 -4.12
N ILE A 105 21.03 -4.52 -4.59
CA ILE A 105 20.78 -4.12 -5.99
C ILE A 105 21.24 -2.69 -6.30
N LYS A 106 21.29 -1.81 -5.28
CA LYS A 106 21.76 -0.43 -5.42
C LYS A 106 23.27 -0.29 -5.21
N ASN A 107 23.97 -1.35 -4.81
CA ASN A 107 25.41 -1.28 -4.61
C ASN A 107 26.13 -1.08 -5.95
N THR A 108 26.80 0.06 -6.10
CA THR A 108 27.59 0.41 -7.29
C THR A 108 28.96 -0.27 -7.32
N LYS A 109 29.39 -0.93 -6.22
CA LYS A 109 30.63 -1.70 -6.10
C LYS A 109 30.33 -3.16 -5.79
N GLN A 110 29.90 -3.92 -6.81
CA GLN A 110 29.46 -5.31 -6.69
C GLN A 110 30.49 -6.26 -6.03
N GLN A 111 31.78 -5.96 -6.12
CA GLN A 111 32.85 -6.71 -5.43
C GLN A 111 32.74 -6.66 -3.89
N SER A 112 31.99 -5.71 -3.34
CA SER A 112 31.76 -5.55 -1.89
C SER A 112 30.47 -6.25 -1.41
N ASN A 113 29.77 -6.96 -2.30
CA ASN A 113 28.61 -7.78 -1.95
C ASN A 113 29.01 -9.19 -1.46
N ALA A 114 30.30 -9.53 -1.51
CA ALA A 114 30.87 -10.80 -1.05
C ALA A 114 31.03 -10.82 0.47
#